data_AF-A0A3S8X7M3-F1
#
_entry.id   AF-A0A3S8X7M3-F1
#
_cell.length_a   1.000
_cell.length_b   1.000
_cell.length_c   1.000
_cell.angle_alpha   90.00
_cell.angle_beta   90.00
_cell.angle_gamma   90.00
#
_symmetry.space_group_name_H-M   'P 1'
#
loop_
_entity.id
_entity.type
_entity.pdbx_description
1 polymer ?
#
loop_
_entity_poly.entity_id
_entity_poly.type
_entity_poly.pdbx_seq_one_letter_code
_entity_poly.pdbx_strand_id
1 'polypeptide(L)'
;SNGKSVSAADVRKMSPEEKALYKQQKERKALVARMGIDPEHDWKANYQVLPGKEKVVKELKTLAESADQIYLATDLDREGEAIAWHLQQVIGGDEQRFKRVVFNEITKSAIQDAFSHPGDLNNNMVNAQQARRFLDRVVGFMVSPLLWKKVARGLSAGRVQSVAVRLVVEREAEIKAFVPEEFWDVHANLQASTSVLDMEVVRYNGEAFEPKNEQQALK
;
A
#
# COMPACT_ATOMS: atom_id res chain seq x y z
N SER A 1 21.84 -0.01 28.08
CA SER A 1 22.62 0.86 28.99
C SER A 1 21.80 2.09 29.31
N ASN A 2 21.70 2.45 30.60
CA ASN A 2 20.94 3.63 31.07
C ASN A 2 21.65 4.92 30.63
N GLY A 3 21.20 5.52 29.53
CA GLY A 3 21.63 6.86 29.13
C GLY A 3 20.99 7.89 30.06
N LYS A 4 21.80 8.57 30.88
CA LYS A 4 21.36 9.73 31.70
C LYS A 4 20.64 10.72 30.79
N SER A 5 19.39 11.05 31.12
CA SER A 5 18.65 12.12 30.45
C SER A 5 19.35 13.45 30.72
N VAL A 6 19.82 14.13 29.68
CA VAL A 6 20.45 15.45 29.78
C VAL A 6 19.45 16.44 30.39
N SER A 7 19.81 17.10 31.49
CA SER A 7 18.91 18.02 32.17
C SER A 7 18.79 19.35 31.42
N ALA A 8 17.70 20.09 31.63
CA ALA A 8 17.53 21.40 31.02
C ALA A 8 18.65 22.40 31.41
N ALA A 9 19.27 22.22 32.58
CA ALA A 9 20.39 23.02 33.04
C ALA A 9 21.68 22.72 32.26
N ASP A 10 21.89 21.45 31.88
CA ASP A 10 23.06 21.03 31.09
C ASP A 10 22.96 21.54 29.65
N VAL A 11 21.76 21.50 29.05
CA VAL A 11 21.52 22.04 27.70
C VAL A 11 21.75 23.55 27.65
N ARG A 12 21.48 24.30 28.74
CA ARG A 12 21.73 25.75 28.77
C ARG A 12 23.21 26.10 28.71
N LYS A 13 24.08 25.26 29.28
CA LYS A 13 25.53 25.44 29.32
C LYS A 13 26.24 25.10 28.00
N MET A 14 25.58 24.39 27.09
CA MET A 14 26.11 24.04 25.77
C MET A 14 26.35 25.29 24.89
N SER A 15 27.39 25.22 24.06
CA SER A 15 27.62 26.16 22.97
C SER A 15 26.47 26.16 21.94
N PRO A 16 26.36 27.19 21.07
CA PRO A 16 25.35 27.21 20.01
C PRO A 16 25.39 25.98 19.09
N GLU A 17 26.58 25.51 18.75
CA GLU A 17 26.79 24.33 17.89
C GLU A 17 26.34 23.04 18.59
N GLU A 18 26.74 22.85 19.85
CA GLU A 18 26.31 21.70 20.66
C GLU A 18 24.79 21.69 20.87
N LYS A 19 24.17 22.87 21.07
CA LYS A 19 22.70 23.01 21.15
C LYS A 19 22.03 22.60 19.85
N ALA A 20 22.58 22.99 18.70
CA ALA A 20 22.03 22.62 17.39
C ALA A 20 22.13 21.10 17.14
N LEU A 21 23.28 20.50 17.43
CA LEU A 21 23.48 19.05 17.31
C LEU A 21 22.55 18.27 18.26
N TYR A 22 22.46 18.69 19.52
CA TYR A 22 21.57 18.08 20.50
C TYR A 22 20.09 18.16 20.05
N LYS A 23 19.66 19.31 19.53
CA LYS A 23 18.31 19.48 18.98
C LYS A 23 18.06 18.52 17.81
N GLN A 24 19.00 18.41 16.87
CA GLN A 24 18.89 17.52 15.73
C GLN A 24 18.79 16.04 16.17
N GLN A 25 19.64 15.60 17.11
CA GLN A 25 19.59 14.25 17.66
C GLN A 25 18.25 13.96 18.36
N LYS A 26 17.75 14.91 19.15
CA LYS A 26 16.46 14.80 19.83
C LYS A 26 15.30 14.68 18.83
N GLU A 27 15.29 15.51 17.79
CA GLU A 27 14.28 15.47 16.73
C GLU A 27 14.32 14.15 15.96
N ARG A 28 15.51 13.65 15.65
CA ARG A 28 15.72 12.36 14.99
C ARG A 28 15.23 11.20 15.84
N LYS A 29 15.57 11.18 17.14
CA LYS A 29 15.07 10.17 18.09
C LYS A 29 13.55 10.21 18.22
N ALA A 30 12.96 11.40 18.28
CA ALA A 30 11.50 11.55 18.31
C ALA A 30 10.83 11.13 17.00
N LEU A 31 11.49 11.33 15.85
CA LEU A 31 11.03 10.84 14.55
C LEU A 31 11.02 9.31 14.53
N VAL A 32 12.13 8.66 14.90
CA VAL A 32 12.24 7.20 15.01
C VAL A 32 11.19 6.62 15.95
N ALA A 33 11.01 7.21 17.13
CA ALA A 33 9.99 6.78 18.09
C ALA A 33 8.56 6.85 17.52
N ARG A 34 8.22 7.94 16.81
CA ARG A 34 6.91 8.07 16.15
C ARG A 34 6.77 7.14 14.94
N MET A 35 7.85 6.91 14.21
CA MET A 35 7.91 5.93 13.13
C MET A 35 7.77 4.50 13.64
N GLY A 36 8.07 4.19 14.90
CA GLY A 36 7.94 2.82 15.43
C GLY A 36 8.84 1.79 14.73
N ILE A 37 9.76 2.25 13.89
CA ILE A 37 10.79 1.46 13.21
C ILE A 37 12.10 2.24 13.33
N ASP A 38 13.19 1.52 13.53
CA ASP A 38 14.53 2.11 13.70
C ASP A 38 15.46 1.72 12.54
N PRO A 39 15.56 2.55 11.48
CA PRO A 39 16.45 2.29 10.36
C PRO A 39 17.94 2.29 10.72
N GLU A 40 18.33 2.82 11.88
CA GLU A 40 19.73 2.89 12.33
C GLU A 40 20.17 1.66 13.13
N HIS A 41 19.21 0.93 13.70
CA HIS A 41 19.46 -0.22 14.56
C HIS A 41 18.73 -1.45 14.04
N ASP A 42 19.13 -1.91 12.85
CA ASP A 42 18.68 -3.18 12.25
C ASP A 42 17.16 -3.26 12.06
N TRP A 43 16.54 -2.14 11.68
CA TRP A 43 15.10 -2.04 11.40
C TRP A 43 14.19 -2.50 12.56
N LYS A 44 14.68 -2.43 13.80
CA LYS A 44 13.91 -2.83 14.98
C LYS A 44 12.55 -2.14 15.00
N ALA A 45 11.50 -2.96 14.93
CA ALA A 45 10.12 -2.51 14.96
C ALA A 45 9.55 -2.59 16.37
N ASN A 46 8.79 -1.56 16.75
CA ASN A 46 8.03 -1.52 17.99
C ASN A 46 6.57 -1.91 17.69
N TYR A 47 6.27 -3.20 17.76
CA TYR A 47 4.90 -3.70 17.64
C TYR A 47 4.15 -3.54 18.95
N GLN A 48 2.91 -3.07 18.87
CA GLN A 48 2.04 -2.88 20.02
C GLN A 48 0.69 -3.53 19.74
N VAL A 49 0.09 -4.10 20.78
CA VAL A 49 -1.30 -4.55 20.71
C VAL A 49 -2.18 -3.32 20.49
N LEU A 50 -3.10 -3.43 19.54
CA LEU A 50 -4.02 -2.35 19.22
C LEU A 50 -4.93 -2.05 20.43
N PRO A 51 -5.16 -0.76 20.76
CA PRO A 51 -6.12 -0.37 21.78
C PRO A 51 -7.49 -1.00 21.53
N GLY A 52 -8.06 -1.64 22.55
CA GLY A 52 -9.35 -2.34 22.47
C GLY A 52 -9.27 -3.81 22.05
N LYS A 53 -8.09 -4.32 21.66
CA LYS A 53 -7.89 -5.75 21.33
C LYS A 53 -7.23 -6.55 22.45
N GLU A 54 -6.95 -5.93 23.59
CA GLU A 54 -6.28 -6.55 24.73
C GLU A 54 -7.08 -7.72 25.31
N LYS A 55 -8.41 -7.60 25.35
CA LYS A 55 -9.29 -8.68 25.82
C LYS A 55 -9.19 -9.91 24.93
N VAL A 56 -9.22 -9.72 23.61
CA VAL A 56 -9.09 -10.81 22.62
C VAL A 56 -7.72 -11.47 22.72
N VAL A 57 -6.65 -10.69 22.82
CA VAL A 57 -5.30 -11.22 23.02
C VAL A 57 -5.21 -12.03 24.30
N LYS A 58 -5.78 -11.55 25.41
CA LYS A 58 -5.80 -12.26 26.68
C LYS A 58 -6.55 -13.59 26.58
N GLU A 59 -7.70 -13.59 25.92
CA GLU A 59 -8.50 -14.79 25.69
C GLU A 59 -7.74 -15.82 24.85
N LEU A 60 -7.11 -15.39 23.74
CA LEU A 60 -6.27 -16.25 22.91
C LEU A 60 -5.11 -16.87 23.69
N LYS A 61 -4.46 -16.10 24.58
CA LYS A 61 -3.41 -16.62 25.46
C LYS A 61 -3.92 -17.70 26.41
N THR A 62 -5.03 -17.44 27.08
CA THR A 62 -5.64 -18.41 28.01
C THR A 62 -6.05 -19.70 27.29
N LEU A 63 -6.66 -19.61 26.11
CA LEU A 63 -7.00 -20.81 25.33
C LEU A 63 -5.75 -21.57 24.88
N ALA A 64 -4.73 -20.84 24.45
CA ALA A 64 -3.45 -21.40 24.04
C ALA A 64 -2.70 -22.10 25.19
N GLU A 65 -2.90 -21.74 26.46
CA GLU A 65 -2.26 -22.47 27.57
C GLU A 65 -2.73 -23.93 27.67
N SER A 66 -4.00 -24.19 27.32
CA SER A 66 -4.64 -25.52 27.45
C SER A 66 -4.62 -26.38 26.17
N ALA A 67 -4.33 -25.79 25.01
CA ALA A 67 -4.37 -26.50 23.73
C ALA A 67 -3.10 -27.35 23.53
N ASP A 68 -3.20 -28.54 22.95
CA ASP A 68 -1.98 -29.28 22.58
C ASP A 68 -1.28 -28.64 21.37
N GLN A 69 -2.06 -28.20 20.39
CA GLN A 69 -1.62 -27.63 19.11
C GLN A 69 -2.45 -26.38 18.76
N ILE A 70 -1.83 -25.44 18.07
CA ILE A 70 -2.42 -24.16 17.66
C ILE A 70 -2.31 -24.04 16.14
N TYR A 71 -3.44 -24.05 15.45
CA TYR A 71 -3.49 -23.91 13.99
C TYR A 71 -3.72 -22.46 13.58
N LEU A 72 -2.80 -21.92 12.78
CA LEU A 72 -2.84 -20.58 12.20
C LEU A 72 -3.41 -20.69 10.77
N ALA A 73 -4.71 -20.47 10.65
CA ALA A 73 -5.48 -20.64 9.40
C ALA A 73 -5.83 -19.30 8.74
N THR A 74 -4.84 -18.41 8.57
CA THR A 74 -4.99 -17.13 7.85
C THR A 74 -4.86 -17.30 6.33
N ASP A 75 -5.24 -16.27 5.58
CA ASP A 75 -5.21 -16.28 4.11
C ASP A 75 -3.84 -16.65 3.52
N LEU A 76 -3.84 -17.23 2.31
CA LEU A 76 -2.63 -17.57 1.56
C LEU A 76 -2.06 -16.35 0.86
N ASP A 77 -1.54 -15.41 1.64
CA ASP A 77 -0.70 -14.33 1.12
C ASP A 77 0.31 -13.86 2.19
N ARG A 78 1.12 -12.87 1.84
CA ARG A 78 2.12 -12.30 2.77
C ARG A 78 1.47 -11.58 3.96
N GLU A 79 0.26 -11.06 3.83
CA GLU A 79 -0.45 -10.37 4.92
C GLU A 79 -0.99 -11.40 5.91
N GLY A 80 -1.62 -12.46 5.43
CA GLY A 80 -2.01 -13.62 6.21
C GLY A 80 -0.83 -14.24 6.95
N GLU A 81 0.34 -14.35 6.29
CA GLU A 81 1.55 -14.85 6.94
C GLU A 81 2.04 -13.94 8.06
N ALA A 82 2.05 -12.62 7.83
CA ALA A 82 2.43 -11.65 8.85
C ALA A 82 1.44 -11.62 10.02
N ILE A 83 0.14 -11.81 9.77
CA ILE A 83 -0.88 -11.93 10.82
C ILE A 83 -0.63 -13.19 11.65
N ALA A 84 -0.39 -14.33 11.00
CA ALA A 84 -0.09 -15.58 11.68
C ALA A 84 1.18 -15.48 12.55
N TRP A 85 2.24 -14.86 12.03
CA TRP A 85 3.45 -14.55 12.78
C TRP A 85 3.15 -13.64 13.98
N HIS A 86 2.40 -12.55 13.79
CA HIS A 86 2.04 -11.66 14.91
C HIS A 86 1.23 -12.38 15.99
N LEU A 87 0.31 -13.27 15.62
CA LEU A 87 -0.45 -14.09 16.56
C LEU A 87 0.48 -15.00 17.36
N GLN A 88 1.41 -15.68 16.69
CA GLN A 88 2.42 -16.52 17.34
C GLN A 88 3.26 -15.70 18.34
N GLN A 89 3.80 -14.55 17.93
CA GLN A 89 4.61 -13.67 18.78
C GLN A 89 3.82 -13.13 19.98
N VAL A 90 2.53 -12.80 19.77
CA VAL A 90 1.67 -12.26 20.82
C VAL A 90 1.30 -13.35 21.81
N ILE A 91 0.86 -14.53 21.34
CA ILE A 91 0.47 -15.67 22.19
C ILE A 91 1.69 -16.19 22.97
N GLY A 92 2.82 -16.36 22.29
CA GLY A 92 4.06 -16.90 22.86
C GLY A 92 3.98 -18.41 23.13
N GLY A 93 4.95 -18.93 23.88
CA GLY A 93 5.07 -20.36 24.19
C GLY A 93 6.01 -21.10 23.26
N ASP A 94 5.84 -22.42 23.17
CA ASP A 94 6.65 -23.28 22.31
C ASP A 94 6.24 -23.13 20.85
N GLU A 95 7.18 -22.71 20.00
CA GLU A 95 6.96 -22.54 18.56
C GLU A 95 6.55 -23.84 17.87
N GLN A 96 6.95 -25.00 18.39
CA GLN A 96 6.62 -26.31 17.81
C GLN A 96 5.13 -26.65 17.90
N ARG A 97 4.40 -25.99 18.80
CA ARG A 97 2.95 -26.15 18.96
C ARG A 97 2.14 -25.38 17.90
N PHE A 98 2.78 -24.49 17.15
CA PHE A 98 2.12 -23.72 16.11
C PHE A 98 2.23 -24.42 14.76
N LYS A 99 1.11 -24.47 14.06
CA LYS A 99 0.99 -25.10 12.74
C LYS A 99 0.29 -24.18 11.76
N ARG A 100 0.89 -23.98 10.60
CA ARG A 100 0.37 -23.12 9.54
C ARG A 100 -0.55 -23.93 8.62
N VAL A 101 -1.78 -23.48 8.47
CA VAL A 101 -2.78 -24.13 7.59
C VAL A 101 -3.18 -23.15 6.51
N VAL A 102 -2.94 -23.50 5.25
CA VAL A 102 -3.28 -22.68 4.09
C VAL A 102 -4.23 -23.42 3.18
N PHE A 103 -5.21 -22.72 2.62
CA PHE A 103 -6.14 -23.25 1.64
C PHE A 103 -6.49 -22.14 0.65
N ASN A 104 -6.62 -22.50 -0.62
CA ASN A 104 -6.99 -21.57 -1.70
C ASN A 104 -8.50 -21.33 -1.80
N GLU A 105 -9.29 -22.25 -1.23
CA GLU A 105 -10.75 -22.24 -1.30
C GLU A 105 -11.35 -22.79 -0.01
N ILE A 106 -12.56 -22.34 0.32
CA ILE A 106 -13.28 -22.73 1.54
C ILE A 106 -14.25 -23.87 1.19
N THR A 107 -13.72 -24.99 0.72
CA THR A 107 -14.48 -26.23 0.46
C THR A 107 -14.15 -27.28 1.51
N LYS A 108 -15.11 -28.18 1.83
CA LYS A 108 -14.89 -29.22 2.86
C LYS A 108 -13.65 -30.06 2.56
N SER A 109 -13.45 -30.45 1.30
CA SER A 109 -12.29 -31.23 0.86
C SER A 109 -10.98 -30.45 1.02
N ALA A 110 -10.93 -29.19 0.58
CA ALA A 110 -9.72 -28.38 0.69
C ALA A 110 -9.33 -28.10 2.14
N ILE A 111 -10.30 -27.86 3.02
CA ILE A 111 -10.04 -27.68 4.45
C ILE A 111 -9.52 -28.99 5.07
N GLN A 112 -10.17 -30.13 4.81
CA GLN A 112 -9.71 -31.41 5.36
C GLN A 112 -8.29 -31.76 4.90
N ASP A 113 -7.98 -31.52 3.62
CA ASP A 113 -6.64 -31.73 3.07
C ASP A 113 -5.61 -30.80 3.72
N ALA A 114 -5.92 -29.50 3.85
CA ALA A 114 -5.02 -28.51 4.46
C ALA A 114 -4.70 -28.83 5.94
N PHE A 115 -5.67 -29.34 6.70
CA PHE A 115 -5.44 -29.76 8.09
C PHE A 115 -4.70 -31.11 8.21
N SER A 116 -4.69 -31.93 7.16
CA SER A 116 -3.93 -33.19 7.14
C SER A 116 -2.43 -32.98 6.87
N HIS A 117 -2.07 -31.86 6.24
CA HIS A 117 -0.69 -31.49 5.91
C HIS A 117 -0.33 -30.06 6.39
N PRO A 118 -0.37 -29.78 7.70
CA PRO A 118 -0.01 -28.46 8.20
C PRO A 118 1.48 -28.18 7.98
N GLY A 119 1.79 -26.96 7.54
CA GLY A 119 3.15 -26.47 7.39
C GLY A 119 3.64 -25.69 8.60
N ASP A 120 4.81 -25.08 8.43
CA ASP A 120 5.38 -24.10 9.37
C ASP A 120 5.26 -22.68 8.79
N LEU A 121 5.43 -21.68 9.63
CA LEU A 121 5.41 -20.27 9.22
C LEU A 121 6.56 -19.95 8.24
N ASN A 122 6.23 -19.28 7.15
CA ASN A 122 7.18 -18.83 6.16
C ASN A 122 7.76 -17.44 6.54
N ASN A 123 8.88 -17.46 7.26
CA ASN A 123 9.57 -16.23 7.67
C ASN A 123 9.98 -15.32 6.50
N ASN A 124 10.21 -15.85 5.29
CA ASN A 124 10.51 -15.01 4.12
C ASN A 124 9.31 -14.17 3.68
N MET A 125 8.10 -14.74 3.73
CA MET A 125 6.87 -14.00 3.44
C MET A 125 6.56 -12.95 4.51
N VAL A 126 6.79 -13.29 5.80
CA VAL A 126 6.70 -12.33 6.91
C VAL A 126 7.66 -11.17 6.69
N ASN A 127 8.93 -11.45 6.42
CA ASN A 127 9.96 -10.43 6.21
C ASN A 127 9.64 -9.55 4.99
N ALA A 128 9.12 -10.13 3.90
CA ALA A 128 8.68 -9.37 2.74
C ALA A 128 7.53 -8.40 3.09
N GLN A 129 6.58 -8.84 3.91
CA GLN A 129 5.49 -7.98 4.39
C GLN A 129 6.00 -6.88 5.31
N GLN A 130 6.87 -7.21 6.26
CA GLN A 130 7.48 -6.25 7.19
C GLN A 130 8.30 -5.20 6.43
N ALA A 131 9.13 -5.61 5.47
CA ALA A 131 9.91 -4.70 4.63
C ALA A 131 9.01 -3.71 3.88
N ARG A 132 7.90 -4.18 3.30
CA ARG A 132 6.90 -3.30 2.67
C ARG A 132 6.32 -2.31 3.68
N ARG A 133 5.88 -2.77 4.86
CA ARG A 133 5.36 -1.87 5.90
C ARG A 133 6.39 -0.84 6.36
N PHE A 134 7.64 -1.25 6.51
CA PHE A 134 8.71 -0.37 6.96
C PHE A 134 8.98 0.72 5.93
N LEU A 135 9.09 0.35 4.65
CA LEU A 135 9.25 1.29 3.55
C LEU A 135 8.11 2.33 3.52
N ASP A 136 6.86 1.87 3.65
CA ASP A 136 5.71 2.77 3.63
C ASP A 136 5.71 3.71 4.85
N ARG A 137 6.17 3.25 6.03
CA ARG A 137 6.35 4.12 7.21
C ARG A 137 7.47 5.14 7.02
N VAL A 138 8.62 4.75 6.47
CA VAL A 138 9.72 5.68 6.18
C VAL A 138 9.23 6.79 5.26
N VAL A 139 8.62 6.44 4.12
CA VAL A 139 8.09 7.41 3.15
C VAL A 139 7.05 8.32 3.80
N GLY A 140 6.08 7.74 4.52
CA GLY A 140 5.03 8.52 5.17
C GLY A 140 5.57 9.53 6.17
N PHE A 141 6.49 9.14 7.06
CA PHE A 141 7.01 10.02 8.10
C PHE A 141 8.09 10.99 7.63
N MET A 142 8.86 10.66 6.59
CA MET A 142 9.89 11.56 6.06
C MET A 142 9.33 12.56 5.04
N VAL A 143 8.38 12.15 4.20
CA VAL A 143 7.90 12.98 3.08
C VAL A 143 6.68 13.81 3.45
N SER A 144 5.75 13.32 4.27
CA SER A 144 4.54 14.08 4.64
C SER A 144 4.85 15.45 5.30
N PRO A 145 5.86 15.59 6.19
CA PRO A 145 6.23 16.90 6.73
C PRO A 145 6.68 17.92 5.68
N LEU A 146 7.24 17.48 4.55
CA LEU A 146 7.60 18.36 3.44
C LEU A 146 6.34 18.84 2.71
N LEU A 147 5.38 17.95 2.47
CA LEU A 147 4.09 18.31 1.87
C LEU A 147 3.33 19.34 2.74
N TRP A 148 3.37 19.20 4.06
CA TRP A 148 2.73 20.17 4.95
C TRP A 148 3.36 21.56 4.91
N LYS A 149 4.68 21.62 4.71
CA LYS A 149 5.42 22.89 4.61
C LYS A 149 5.24 23.56 3.25
N LYS A 150 4.99 22.79 2.18
CA LYS A 150 5.04 23.28 0.80
C LYS A 150 3.69 23.33 0.09
N VAL A 151 2.72 22.54 0.52
CA VAL A 151 1.42 22.39 -0.15
C VAL A 151 0.28 22.68 0.82
N ALA A 152 -0.05 21.74 1.72
CA ALA A 152 -1.11 21.92 2.70
C ALA A 152 -0.93 20.98 3.90
N ARG A 153 -1.33 21.43 5.09
CA ARG A 153 -1.34 20.60 6.30
C ARG A 153 -2.34 19.44 6.14
N GLY A 154 -2.00 18.29 6.69
CA GLY A 154 -2.85 17.10 6.68
C GLY A 154 -2.71 16.20 5.44
N LEU A 155 -1.89 16.59 4.45
CA LEU A 155 -1.58 15.73 3.31
C LEU A 155 -0.71 14.53 3.71
N SER A 156 -0.94 13.39 3.08
CA SER A 156 -0.11 12.19 3.27
C SER A 156 0.72 11.93 2.03
N ALA A 157 1.97 11.52 2.25
CA ALA A 157 2.81 10.96 1.21
C ALA A 157 2.75 9.44 1.28
N GLY A 158 2.44 8.79 0.16
CA GLY A 158 2.45 7.34 0.04
C GLY A 158 3.16 6.95 -1.24
N ARG A 159 4.08 5.98 -1.16
CA ARG A 159 4.89 5.53 -2.30
C ARG A 159 4.06 5.13 -3.52
N VAL A 160 2.95 4.42 -3.30
CA VAL A 160 2.03 3.98 -4.37
C VAL A 160 0.97 5.06 -4.67
N GLN A 161 0.46 5.72 -3.63
CA GLN A 161 -0.58 6.74 -3.77
C GLN A 161 -0.11 7.92 -4.61
N SER A 162 1.12 8.40 -4.43
CA SER A 162 1.65 9.53 -5.20
C SER A 162 1.75 9.23 -6.70
N VAL A 163 2.15 8.00 -7.06
CA VAL A 163 2.21 7.55 -8.46
C VAL A 163 0.80 7.44 -9.06
N ALA A 164 -0.17 6.89 -8.32
CA ALA A 164 -1.55 6.81 -8.77
C ALA A 164 -2.15 8.20 -9.03
N VAL A 165 -1.94 9.16 -8.11
CA VAL A 165 -2.37 10.56 -8.29
C VAL A 165 -1.68 11.19 -9.50
N ARG A 166 -0.38 10.93 -9.70
CA ARG A 166 0.36 11.43 -10.86
C ARG A 166 -0.27 10.97 -12.18
N LEU A 167 -0.61 9.69 -12.31
CA LEU A 167 -1.23 9.16 -13.54
C LEU A 167 -2.56 9.86 -13.86
N VAL A 168 -3.38 10.13 -12.84
CA VAL A 168 -4.64 10.86 -13.01
C VAL A 168 -4.39 12.30 -13.44
N VAL A 169 -3.42 12.99 -12.83
CA VAL A 169 -3.07 14.37 -13.17
C VAL A 169 -2.48 14.48 -14.57
N GLU A 170 -1.64 13.51 -14.98
CA GLU A 170 -1.08 13.45 -16.33
C GLU A 170 -2.17 13.28 -17.38
N ARG A 171 -3.13 12.37 -17.15
CA ARG A 171 -4.29 12.21 -18.04
C ARG A 171 -5.15 13.47 -18.11
N GLU A 172 -5.40 14.12 -16.98
CA GLU A 172 -6.17 15.38 -16.97
C GLU A 172 -5.44 16.49 -17.73
N ALA A 173 -4.12 16.54 -17.67
CA ALA A 173 -3.32 17.48 -18.45
C ALA A 173 -3.40 17.20 -19.95
N GLU A 174 -3.37 15.93 -20.37
CA GLU A 174 -3.60 15.52 -21.77
C GLU A 174 -4.97 15.98 -22.26
N ILE A 175 -6.03 15.78 -21.47
CA ILE A 175 -7.40 16.21 -21.81
C ILE A 175 -7.49 17.73 -21.95
N LYS A 176 -6.86 18.49 -21.05
CA LYS A 176 -6.84 19.96 -21.11
C LYS A 176 -6.04 20.52 -22.28
N ALA A 177 -5.00 19.81 -22.70
CA ALA A 177 -4.16 20.18 -23.83
C ALA A 177 -4.76 19.72 -25.17
N PHE A 178 -5.77 18.85 -25.15
CA PHE A 178 -6.45 18.39 -26.36
C PHE A 178 -7.18 19.57 -27.01
N VAL A 179 -6.81 19.85 -28.27
CA VAL A 179 -7.51 20.80 -29.12
C VAL A 179 -8.44 19.99 -30.03
N PRO A 180 -9.76 20.04 -29.84
CA PRO A 180 -10.69 19.31 -30.70
C PRO A 180 -10.59 19.83 -32.12
N GLU A 181 -10.41 18.92 -33.07
CA GLU A 181 -10.49 19.22 -34.49
C GLU A 181 -11.86 18.76 -35.01
N GLU A 182 -12.52 19.64 -35.75
CA GLU A 182 -13.77 19.29 -36.43
C GLU A 182 -13.46 18.29 -37.57
N PHE A 183 -14.24 17.22 -37.62
CA PHE A 183 -14.27 16.28 -38.72
C PHE A 183 -15.71 15.84 -38.94
N TRP A 184 -16.01 15.38 -40.15
CA TRP A 184 -17.33 14.92 -40.51
C TRP A 184 -17.23 13.54 -41.16
N ASP A 185 -18.11 12.64 -40.73
CA ASP A 185 -18.32 11.36 -41.41
C ASP A 185 -19.61 11.49 -42.22
N VAL A 186 -19.57 11.09 -43.49
CA VAL A 186 -20.75 11.07 -44.35
C VAL A 186 -21.23 9.63 -44.50
N HIS A 187 -22.44 9.39 -44.03
CA HIS A 187 -23.09 8.08 -44.04
C HIS A 187 -24.23 8.05 -45.05
N ALA A 188 -24.31 6.97 -45.82
CA ALA A 188 -25.37 6.71 -46.78
C ALA A 188 -26.14 5.44 -46.38
N ASN A 189 -27.46 5.60 -46.20
CA ASN A 189 -28.36 4.48 -46.04
C ASN A 189 -28.70 3.89 -47.41
N LEU A 190 -28.11 2.75 -47.74
CA LEU A 190 -28.31 2.05 -49.00
C LEU A 190 -29.33 0.92 -48.84
N GLN A 191 -30.34 0.90 -49.69
CA GLN A 191 -31.29 -0.22 -49.73
C GLN A 191 -30.70 -1.37 -50.55
N ALA A 192 -30.29 -2.45 -49.87
CA ALA A 192 -30.06 -3.73 -50.51
C ALA A 192 -31.38 -4.52 -50.65
N SER A 193 -31.36 -5.58 -51.46
CA SER A 193 -32.54 -6.38 -51.81
C SER A 193 -33.36 -6.86 -50.61
N THR A 194 -32.73 -7.02 -49.44
CA THR A 194 -33.37 -7.55 -48.22
C THR A 194 -33.10 -6.73 -46.96
N SER A 195 -32.32 -5.65 -47.03
CA SER A 195 -31.92 -4.88 -45.83
C SER A 195 -31.46 -3.47 -46.18
N VAL A 196 -31.59 -2.54 -45.23
CA VAL A 196 -30.90 -1.26 -45.27
C VAL A 196 -29.49 -1.45 -44.73
N LEU A 197 -28.51 -0.89 -45.42
CA LEU A 197 -27.10 -0.90 -45.05
C LEU A 197 -26.67 0.54 -44.81
N ASP A 198 -26.15 0.83 -43.62
CA ASP A 198 -25.47 2.09 -43.33
C ASP A 198 -24.00 1.98 -43.78
N MET A 199 -23.61 2.85 -44.71
CA MET A 199 -22.30 2.80 -45.37
C MET A 199 -21.62 4.16 -45.28
N GLU A 200 -20.41 4.19 -44.73
CA GLU A 200 -19.57 5.38 -44.63
C GLU A 200 -18.85 5.66 -45.96
N VAL A 201 -18.80 6.93 -46.37
CA VAL A 201 -18.08 7.38 -47.56
C VAL A 201 -16.59 7.50 -47.25
N VAL A 202 -15.82 6.49 -47.64
CA VAL A 202 -14.36 6.47 -47.43
C VAL A 202 -13.56 7.16 -48.55
N ARG A 203 -14.17 7.38 -49.72
CA ARG A 203 -13.51 7.97 -50.90
C ARG A 203 -14.45 8.82 -51.74
N TYR A 204 -13.92 9.90 -52.29
CA TYR A 204 -14.59 10.79 -53.25
C TYR A 204 -13.64 11.13 -54.39
N ASN A 205 -14.08 10.98 -55.64
CA ASN A 205 -13.27 11.20 -56.86
C ASN A 205 -11.90 10.48 -56.87
N GLY A 206 -11.82 9.30 -56.25
CA GLY A 206 -10.61 8.46 -56.21
C GLY A 206 -9.63 8.75 -55.07
N GLU A 207 -9.85 9.82 -54.30
CA GLU A 207 -9.05 10.19 -53.14
C GLU A 207 -9.75 9.83 -51.82
N ALA A 208 -9.01 9.75 -50.72
CA ALA A 208 -9.57 9.56 -49.38
C ALA A 208 -10.46 10.76 -49.02
N PHE A 209 -11.66 10.47 -48.51
CA PHE A 209 -12.63 11.51 -48.15
C PHE A 209 -12.57 11.77 -46.64
N GLU A 210 -11.89 12.84 -46.25
CA GLU A 210 -11.68 13.25 -44.86
C GLU A 210 -12.07 14.73 -44.67
N PRO A 211 -13.38 15.07 -44.68
CA PRO A 211 -13.82 16.45 -44.59
C PRO A 211 -13.57 17.02 -43.18
N LYS A 212 -12.90 18.16 -43.12
CA LYS A 212 -12.50 18.85 -41.89
C LYS A 212 -13.51 19.88 -41.39
N ASN A 213 -14.65 20.01 -42.08
CA ASN A 213 -15.77 20.87 -41.72
C ASN A 213 -17.01 20.55 -42.56
N GLU A 214 -18.16 21.09 -42.13
CA GLU A 214 -19.47 20.88 -42.77
C GLU A 214 -19.47 21.21 -44.27
N GLN A 215 -18.81 22.30 -44.67
CA GLN A 215 -18.78 22.71 -46.09
C GLN A 215 -18.04 21.72 -46.98
N GLN A 216 -17.04 21.02 -46.46
CA GLN A 216 -16.34 19.96 -47.19
C GLN A 216 -17.18 18.68 -47.25
N ALA A 217 -17.96 18.39 -46.21
CA ALA A 217 -18.84 17.22 -46.16
C ALA A 217 -20.05 17.34 -47.10
N LEU A 218 -20.53 18.56 -47.36
CA LEU A 218 -21.69 18.83 -48.22
C LEU A 218 -21.37 18.95 -49.74
N LYS A 219 -20.12 18.76 -50.15
CA LYS A 219 -19.68 18.78 -51.57
C LYS A 219 -19.79 17.42 -52.24
#